data_AF-A0A935Q6H2-F1
#
_entry.id   AF-A0A935Q6H2-F1
#
_cell.length_a   1.000
_cell.length_b   1.000
_cell.length_c   1.000
_cell.angle_alpha   90.00
_cell.angle_beta   90.00
_cell.angle_gamma   90.00
#
_symmetry.space_group_name_H-M   'P 1'
#
loop_
_entity.id
_entity.type
_entity.pdbx_description
1 polymer ?
#
loop_
_entity_poly.entity_id
_entity_poly.type
_entity_poly.pdbx_seq_one_letter_code
_entity_poly.pdbx_strand_id
1 'polypeptide(L)'
;MSINYKQWRRVFLFCLGLFAGTAFCMKWMEGDFVQNDQLFTIIGLEIGYSRAKVAAILSGLSEEVRTVLCYHLNFDFAFMAGVYPGIGALCMMARAKSGEVALRSILLALAILQTVAFGCDIAENCYLLKWIKNPVIGNDFELYHLVVAVKWVIALTGALVAIPLVFRKRKDV
;
A
#
# COMPACT_ATOMS: atom_id res chain seq x y z
N MET A 1 4.00 -29.26 -10.84
CA MET A 1 3.70 -27.85 -10.48
C MET A 1 2.84 -27.26 -11.59
N SER A 2 1.62 -26.80 -11.31
CA SER A 2 0.70 -26.32 -12.35
C SER A 2 1.28 -25.11 -13.10
N ILE A 3 1.00 -25.00 -14.40
CA ILE A 3 1.41 -23.87 -15.25
C ILE A 3 1.00 -22.53 -14.61
N ASN A 4 -0.17 -22.52 -13.99
CA ASN A 4 -0.76 -21.37 -13.30
C ASN A 4 0.12 -20.86 -12.12
N TYR A 5 0.70 -21.75 -11.30
CA TYR A 5 1.56 -21.33 -10.18
C TYR A 5 2.85 -20.63 -10.64
N LYS A 6 3.49 -21.13 -11.70
CA LYS A 6 4.74 -20.53 -12.20
C LYS A 6 4.51 -19.11 -12.73
N GLN A 7 3.37 -18.87 -13.37
CA GLN A 7 2.98 -17.54 -13.86
C GLN A 7 2.79 -16.56 -12.70
N TRP A 8 1.98 -16.92 -11.69
CA TRP A 8 1.79 -16.06 -10.51
C TRP A 8 3.08 -15.81 -9.74
N ARG A 9 3.98 -16.79 -9.66
CA ARG A 9 5.30 -16.59 -9.06
C ARG A 9 6.12 -15.53 -9.80
N ARG A 10 6.08 -15.50 -11.14
CA ARG A 10 6.79 -14.48 -11.92
C ARG A 10 6.22 -13.09 -11.65
N VAL A 11 4.89 -12.97 -11.63
CA VAL A 11 4.20 -11.71 -11.26
C VAL A 11 4.61 -11.27 -9.87
N PHE A 12 4.54 -12.18 -8.88
CA PHE A 12 4.95 -11.89 -7.50
C PHE A 12 6.40 -11.40 -7.41
N LEU A 13 7.35 -12.06 -8.08
CA LEU A 13 8.76 -11.66 -8.05
C LEU A 13 8.99 -10.30 -8.71
N PHE A 14 8.30 -10.02 -9.81
CA PHE A 14 8.34 -8.70 -10.44
C PHE A 14 7.81 -7.62 -9.50
N CYS A 15 6.63 -7.84 -8.92
CA CYS A 15 6.01 -6.96 -7.94
C CYS A 15 6.89 -6.75 -6.69
N LEU A 16 7.54 -7.81 -6.20
CA LEU A 16 8.46 -7.74 -5.07
C LEU A 16 9.69 -6.88 -5.40
N GLY A 17 10.23 -6.99 -6.61
CA GLY A 17 11.33 -6.15 -7.07
C GLY A 17 10.92 -4.67 -7.16
N LEU A 18 9.74 -4.40 -7.73
CA LEU A 18 9.19 -3.05 -7.81
C LEU A 18 8.95 -2.45 -6.42
N PHE A 19 8.31 -3.19 -5.53
CA PHE A 19 8.12 -2.84 -4.12
C PHE A 19 9.44 -2.53 -3.43
N ALA A 20 10.44 -3.42 -3.52
CA ALA A 20 11.71 -3.24 -2.82
C ALA A 20 12.49 -2.01 -3.33
N GLY A 21 12.52 -1.80 -4.65
CA GLY A 21 13.19 -0.65 -5.25
C GLY A 21 12.53 0.67 -4.88
N THR A 22 11.20 0.74 -4.96
CA THR A 22 10.44 1.95 -4.61
C THR A 22 10.47 2.24 -3.11
N ALA A 23 10.34 1.21 -2.25
CA ALA A 23 10.49 1.34 -0.80
C ALA A 23 11.87 1.89 -0.41
N PHE A 24 12.92 1.45 -1.10
CA PHE A 24 14.27 1.98 -0.88
C PHE A 24 14.36 3.47 -1.25
N CYS A 25 13.86 3.87 -2.42
CA CYS A 25 13.82 5.28 -2.82
C CYS A 25 13.03 6.13 -1.83
N MET A 26 11.86 5.66 -1.41
CA MET A 26 11.02 6.33 -0.41
C MET A 26 11.75 6.48 0.92
N LYS A 27 12.38 5.41 1.41
CA LYS A 27 13.15 5.43 2.66
C LYS A 27 14.33 6.40 2.62
N TRP A 28 14.97 6.54 1.47
CA TRP A 28 16.05 7.51 1.28
C TRP A 28 15.54 8.96 1.41
N MET A 29 14.36 9.27 0.89
CA MET A 29 13.77 10.62 0.94
C MET A 29 13.19 10.99 2.32
N GLU A 30 12.88 10.01 3.18
CA GLU A 30 12.32 10.28 4.52
C GLU A 30 13.23 11.14 5.40
N GLY A 31 14.55 11.15 5.15
CA GLY A 31 15.50 11.99 5.88
C GLY A 31 15.27 13.49 5.71
N ASP A 32 14.58 13.89 4.63
CA ASP A 32 14.36 15.28 4.26
C ASP A 32 13.01 15.83 4.80
N PHE A 33 12.20 15.00 5.47
CA PHE A 33 10.88 15.39 6.01
C PHE A 33 10.98 16.12 7.33
N VAL A 34 11.56 17.32 7.31
CA VAL A 34 11.74 18.18 8.48
C VAL A 34 10.77 19.35 8.44
N GLN A 35 10.07 19.58 9.55
CA GLN A 35 9.29 20.78 9.80
C GLN A 35 9.62 21.32 11.20
N ASN A 36 10.05 22.58 11.31
CA ASN A 36 10.44 23.20 12.59
C ASN A 36 11.41 22.33 13.41
N ASP A 37 12.45 21.81 12.76
CA ASP A 37 13.45 20.90 13.33
C ASP A 37 12.88 19.55 13.85
N GLN A 38 11.63 19.23 13.52
CA GLN A 38 11.01 17.95 13.84
C GLN A 38 10.81 17.12 12.57
N LEU A 39 11.23 15.85 12.64
CA LEU A 39 10.93 14.88 11.60
C LEU A 39 9.46 14.48 11.66
N PHE A 40 8.79 14.49 10.51
CA PHE A 40 7.48 13.89 10.33
C PHE A 40 7.57 12.70 9.37
N THR A 41 6.58 11.82 9.42
CA THR A 41 6.53 10.63 8.56
C THR A 41 5.26 10.61 7.73
N ILE A 42 5.33 9.97 6.56
CA ILE A 42 4.18 9.79 5.67
C ILE A 42 3.11 8.93 6.34
N ILE A 43 3.52 7.85 7.00
CA ILE A 43 2.62 7.02 7.83
C ILE A 43 1.92 7.89 8.90
N GLY A 44 2.64 8.87 9.47
CA GLY A 44 2.06 9.85 10.38
C GLY A 44 0.96 10.68 9.72
N LEU A 45 1.17 11.16 8.49
CA LEU A 45 0.17 11.87 7.71
C LEU A 45 -1.05 10.99 7.37
N GLU A 46 -0.83 9.69 7.13
CA GLU A 46 -1.89 8.75 6.74
C GLU A 46 -2.79 8.29 7.89
N ILE A 47 -2.19 7.85 9.01
CA ILE A 47 -2.93 7.19 10.10
C ILE A 47 -2.71 7.81 11.47
N GLY A 48 -1.64 8.58 11.66
CA GLY A 48 -1.16 8.94 12.99
C GLY A 48 -1.55 10.33 13.48
N TYR A 49 -1.74 11.29 12.57
CA TYR A 49 -1.86 12.71 12.91
C TYR A 49 -3.30 13.19 12.83
N SER A 50 -3.66 14.08 13.75
CA SER A 50 -4.96 14.75 13.72
C SER A 50 -5.04 15.72 12.54
N ARG A 51 -6.26 16.04 12.10
CA ARG A 51 -6.53 17.04 11.05
C ARG A 51 -5.75 18.35 11.28
N ALA A 52 -5.75 18.85 12.52
CA ALA A 52 -5.04 20.07 12.87
C ALA A 52 -3.53 19.92 12.70
N LYS A 53 -2.96 18.78 13.09
CA LYS A 53 -1.53 18.50 12.93
C LYS A 53 -1.14 18.34 11.46
N VAL A 54 -1.93 17.62 10.65
CA VAL A 54 -1.70 17.51 9.21
C VAL A 54 -1.75 18.87 8.53
N ALA A 55 -2.76 19.70 8.84
CA ALA A 55 -2.88 21.04 8.29
C ALA A 55 -1.68 21.92 8.69
N ALA A 56 -1.29 21.89 9.97
CA ALA A 56 -0.12 22.61 10.45
C ALA A 56 1.17 22.16 9.74
N ILE A 57 1.36 20.85 9.55
CA ILE A 57 2.51 20.30 8.81
C ILE A 57 2.54 20.84 7.39
N LEU A 58 1.46 20.60 6.62
CA LEU A 58 1.41 20.94 5.21
C LEU A 58 1.47 22.45 4.95
N SER A 59 0.91 23.27 5.84
CA SER A 59 0.97 24.74 5.74
C SER A 59 2.36 25.33 6.02
N GLY A 60 3.18 24.63 6.82
CA GLY A 60 4.49 25.11 7.26
C GLY A 60 5.67 24.44 6.57
N LEU A 61 5.44 23.73 5.46
CA LEU A 61 6.52 23.14 4.67
C LEU A 61 7.28 24.21 3.89
N SER A 62 8.59 24.11 3.85
CA SER A 62 9.40 24.82 2.85
C SER A 62 9.12 24.26 1.45
N GLU A 63 9.38 25.05 0.41
CA GLU A 63 9.18 24.59 -0.99
C GLU A 63 10.05 23.38 -1.34
N GLU A 64 11.25 23.27 -0.74
CA GLU A 64 12.14 22.12 -0.90
C GLU A 64 11.49 20.85 -0.34
N VAL A 65 11.06 20.88 0.92
CA VAL A 65 10.42 19.73 1.58
C VAL A 65 9.11 19.37 0.88
N ARG A 66 8.35 20.36 0.43
CA ARG A 66 7.14 20.14 -0.37
C ARG A 66 7.45 19.40 -1.67
N THR A 67 8.54 19.75 -2.34
CA THR A 67 8.97 19.13 -3.58
C THR A 67 9.37 17.66 -3.34
N VAL A 68 10.17 17.40 -2.31
CA VAL A 68 10.55 16.03 -1.93
C VAL A 68 9.33 15.20 -1.55
N LEU A 69 8.39 15.78 -0.79
CA LEU A 69 7.13 15.13 -0.44
C LEU A 69 6.29 14.78 -1.68
N CYS A 70 6.23 15.67 -2.68
CA CYS A 70 5.58 15.37 -3.96
C CYS A 70 6.29 14.22 -4.70
N TYR A 71 7.62 14.19 -4.74
CA TYR A 71 8.36 13.08 -5.34
C TYR A 71 8.08 11.77 -4.61
N HIS A 72 8.09 11.79 -3.28
CA HIS A 72 7.79 10.62 -2.47
C HIS A 72 6.40 10.05 -2.78
N LEU A 73 5.36 10.89 -2.85
CA LEU A 73 4.01 10.44 -3.22
C LEU A 73 3.94 9.93 -4.67
N ASN A 74 4.74 10.48 -5.59
CA ASN A 74 4.84 9.93 -6.93
C ASN A 74 5.48 8.53 -6.95
N PHE A 75 6.53 8.31 -6.15
CA PHE A 75 7.11 6.99 -5.94
C PHE A 75 6.14 6.02 -5.28
N ASP A 76 5.23 6.53 -4.44
CA ASP A 76 4.21 5.71 -3.81
C ASP A 76 3.27 5.06 -4.84
N PHE A 77 2.95 5.72 -5.97
CA PHE A 77 2.22 5.07 -7.07
C PHE A 77 2.92 3.83 -7.63
N ALA A 78 4.24 3.90 -7.76
CA ALA A 78 5.03 2.75 -8.20
C ALA A 78 5.12 1.68 -7.09
N PHE A 79 5.21 2.10 -5.83
CA PHE A 79 5.20 1.21 -4.67
C PHE A 79 3.88 0.43 -4.56
N MET A 80 2.74 1.12 -4.67
CA MET A 80 1.40 0.52 -4.68
C MET A 80 1.24 -0.51 -5.80
N ALA A 81 1.76 -0.22 -7.00
CA ALA A 81 1.77 -1.17 -8.12
C ALA A 81 2.65 -2.40 -7.87
N GLY A 82 3.61 -2.33 -6.95
CA GLY A 82 4.34 -3.48 -6.42
C GLY A 82 3.55 -4.24 -5.33
N VAL A 83 2.96 -3.52 -4.37
CA VAL A 83 2.32 -4.12 -3.19
C VAL A 83 1.04 -4.89 -3.56
N TYR A 84 0.02 -4.21 -4.10
CA TYR A 84 -1.30 -4.83 -4.26
C TYR A 84 -1.32 -5.98 -5.26
N PRO A 85 -0.73 -5.85 -6.46
CA PRO A 85 -0.61 -6.97 -7.38
C PRO A 85 0.28 -8.08 -6.83
N GLY A 86 1.29 -7.74 -6.01
CA GLY A 86 2.13 -8.71 -5.30
C GLY A 86 1.34 -9.56 -4.31
N ILE A 87 0.52 -8.94 -3.46
CA ILE A 87 -0.37 -9.64 -2.53
C ILE A 87 -1.42 -10.46 -3.29
N GLY A 88 -1.99 -9.90 -4.36
CA GLY A 88 -2.91 -10.62 -5.24
C GLY A 88 -2.27 -11.89 -5.83
N ALA A 89 -1.03 -11.79 -6.32
CA ALA A 89 -0.27 -12.92 -6.83
C ALA A 89 0.03 -13.96 -5.74
N LEU A 90 0.36 -13.53 -4.50
CA LEU A 90 0.50 -14.45 -3.36
C LEU A 90 -0.79 -15.21 -3.08
N CYS A 91 -1.94 -14.53 -3.07
CA CYS A 91 -3.24 -15.17 -2.89
C CYS A 91 -3.50 -16.23 -3.97
N MET A 92 -3.16 -15.93 -5.23
CA MET A 92 -3.30 -16.87 -6.34
C MET A 92 -2.33 -18.04 -6.27
N MET A 93 -1.11 -17.82 -5.80
CA MET A 93 -0.13 -18.88 -5.52
C MET A 93 -0.61 -19.82 -4.40
N ALA A 94 -1.14 -19.27 -3.30
CA ALA A 94 -1.74 -20.04 -2.21
C ALA A 94 -2.95 -20.83 -2.70
N ARG A 95 -3.78 -20.22 -3.55
CA ARG A 95 -4.97 -20.85 -4.14
C ARG A 95 -4.61 -22.05 -5.00
N ALA A 96 -3.53 -21.94 -5.79
CA ALA A 96 -3.04 -23.03 -6.63
C ALA A 96 -2.48 -24.22 -5.83
N LYS A 97 -2.11 -24.00 -4.56
CA LYS A 97 -1.64 -25.04 -3.62
C LYS A 97 -2.75 -25.61 -2.73
N SER A 98 -3.91 -24.96 -2.67
CA SER A 98 -5.03 -25.34 -1.82
C SER A 98 -5.90 -26.39 -2.51
N GLY A 99 -6.17 -27.51 -1.83
CA GLY A 99 -7.11 -28.54 -2.31
C GLY A 99 -8.57 -28.23 -1.94
N GLU A 100 -8.79 -27.38 -0.93
CA GLU A 100 -10.10 -27.08 -0.38
C GLU A 100 -10.85 -25.99 -1.17
N VAL A 101 -12.09 -26.27 -1.57
CA VAL A 101 -12.90 -25.36 -2.40
C VAL A 101 -13.18 -24.04 -1.70
N ALA A 102 -13.58 -24.07 -0.42
CA ALA A 102 -13.87 -22.87 0.36
C ALA A 102 -12.65 -21.94 0.44
N LEU A 103 -11.49 -22.50 0.80
CA LEU A 103 -10.24 -21.75 0.88
C LEU A 103 -9.82 -21.15 -0.47
N ARG A 104 -10.01 -21.89 -1.57
CA ARG A 104 -9.74 -21.39 -2.93
C ARG A 104 -10.64 -20.22 -3.32
N SER A 105 -11.88 -20.20 -2.86
CA SER A 105 -12.82 -19.09 -3.09
C SER A 105 -12.45 -17.88 -2.24
N ILE A 106 -12.11 -18.08 -0.96
CA ILE A 106 -11.63 -17.00 -0.07
C ILE A 106 -10.39 -16.34 -0.65
N LEU A 107 -9.39 -17.12 -1.09
CA LEU A 107 -8.16 -16.58 -1.67
C LEU A 107 -8.40 -15.83 -2.98
N LEU A 108 -9.38 -16.26 -3.79
CA LEU A 108 -9.76 -15.51 -4.98
C LEU A 108 -10.43 -14.18 -4.61
N ALA A 109 -11.34 -14.19 -3.63
CA ALA A 109 -11.98 -12.97 -3.13
C ALA A 109 -10.95 -11.98 -2.57
N LEU A 110 -9.99 -12.46 -1.77
CA LEU A 110 -8.89 -11.65 -1.23
C LEU A 110 -8.02 -11.06 -2.33
N ALA A 111 -7.74 -11.81 -3.41
CA ALA A 111 -6.99 -11.32 -4.55
C ALA A 111 -7.76 -10.20 -5.29
N ILE A 112 -9.08 -10.34 -5.47
CA ILE A 112 -9.92 -9.31 -6.10
C ILE A 112 -10.00 -8.06 -5.21
N LEU A 113 -10.11 -8.24 -3.89
CA LEU A 113 -10.14 -7.14 -2.93
C LEU A 113 -8.85 -6.32 -2.96
N GLN A 114 -7.69 -6.88 -3.34
CA GLN A 114 -6.48 -6.07 -3.53
C GLN A 114 -6.63 -4.99 -4.59
N THR A 115 -7.46 -5.18 -5.61
CA THR A 115 -7.79 -4.13 -6.59
C THR A 115 -8.57 -2.99 -5.94
N VAL A 116 -9.47 -3.32 -5.00
CA VAL A 116 -10.22 -2.31 -4.23
C VAL A 116 -9.26 -1.53 -3.33
N ALA A 117 -8.39 -2.23 -2.60
CA ALA A 117 -7.40 -1.58 -1.74
C ALA A 117 -6.43 -0.69 -2.54
N PHE A 118 -6.02 -1.10 -3.74
CA PHE A 118 -5.24 -0.27 -4.64
C PHE A 118 -5.97 1.01 -5.05
N GLY A 119 -7.26 0.92 -5.38
CA GLY A 119 -8.09 2.10 -5.67
C GLY A 119 -8.23 3.05 -4.47
N CYS A 120 -8.41 2.50 -3.27
CA CYS A 120 -8.41 3.27 -2.03
C CYS A 120 -7.10 4.03 -1.83
N ASP A 121 -5.96 3.39 -2.09
CA ASP A 121 -4.63 3.96 -1.91
C ASP A 121 -4.31 5.05 -2.95
N ILE A 122 -4.76 4.87 -4.20
CA ILE A 122 -4.74 5.94 -5.21
C ILE A 122 -5.56 7.15 -4.76
N ALA A 123 -6.78 6.93 -4.26
CA ALA A 123 -7.64 8.01 -3.81
C ALA A 123 -7.01 8.79 -2.64
N GLU A 124 -6.43 8.06 -1.69
CA GLU A 124 -5.70 8.58 -0.54
C GLU A 124 -4.52 9.47 -0.97
N ASN A 125 -3.65 8.98 -1.85
CA ASN A 125 -2.56 9.77 -2.43
C ASN A 125 -3.03 11.02 -3.18
N CYS A 126 -4.17 10.95 -3.88
CA CYS A 126 -4.78 12.12 -4.51
C CYS A 126 -5.23 13.18 -3.48
N TYR A 127 -5.77 12.77 -2.32
CA TYR A 127 -6.10 13.69 -1.23
C TYR A 127 -4.85 14.35 -0.66
N LEU A 128 -3.79 13.60 -0.39
CA LEU A 128 -2.52 14.16 0.10
C LEU A 128 -1.92 15.16 -0.89
N LEU A 129 -1.85 14.83 -2.19
CA LEU A 129 -1.36 15.74 -3.22
C LEU A 129 -2.21 17.02 -3.32
N LYS A 130 -3.52 16.92 -3.14
CA LYS A 130 -4.42 18.08 -3.09
C LYS A 130 -4.12 18.95 -1.87
N TRP A 131 -3.94 18.36 -0.69
CA TRP A 131 -3.66 19.09 0.55
C TRP A 131 -2.27 19.70 0.59
N ILE A 132 -1.29 19.09 -0.08
CA ILE A 132 0.05 19.66 -0.23
C ILE A 132 0.01 20.96 -1.05
N LYS A 133 -0.80 20.99 -2.11
CA LYS A 133 -0.98 22.19 -2.95
C LYS A 133 -1.83 23.25 -2.27
N ASN A 134 -2.85 22.83 -1.53
CA ASN A 134 -3.74 23.72 -0.80
C ASN A 134 -4.11 23.09 0.56
N PRO A 135 -3.48 23.50 1.67
CA PRO A 135 -3.58 22.87 3.00
C PRO A 135 -4.90 23.17 3.71
N VAL A 136 -6.00 23.26 2.95
CA VAL A 136 -7.36 23.35 3.47
C VAL A 136 -7.94 21.94 3.53
N ILE A 137 -7.82 21.32 4.70
CA ILE A 137 -8.41 20.02 4.97
C ILE A 137 -9.89 20.25 5.30
N GLY A 138 -10.79 19.75 4.45
CA GLY A 138 -12.25 19.87 4.61
C GLY A 138 -12.85 18.80 5.52
N ASN A 139 -14.18 18.68 5.49
CA ASN A 139 -14.91 17.63 6.23
C ASN A 139 -14.66 16.22 5.68
N ASP A 140 -13.97 16.10 4.54
CA ASP A 140 -13.59 14.83 3.90
C ASP A 140 -12.54 14.05 4.71
N PHE A 141 -12.03 14.59 5.81
CA PHE A 141 -10.98 13.95 6.62
C PHE A 141 -11.43 12.63 7.28
N GLU A 142 -12.70 12.52 7.66
CA GLU A 142 -13.25 11.25 8.19
C GLU A 142 -13.32 10.19 7.10
N LEU A 143 -13.77 10.58 5.89
CA LEU A 143 -13.79 9.70 4.73
C LEU A 143 -12.37 9.27 4.35
N TYR A 144 -11.40 10.17 4.41
CA TYR A 144 -9.98 9.87 4.21
C TYR A 144 -9.50 8.76 5.15
N HIS A 145 -9.72 8.89 6.47
CA HIS A 145 -9.29 7.86 7.41
C HIS A 145 -10.04 6.53 7.23
N LEU A 146 -11.32 6.57 6.85
CA LEU A 146 -12.05 5.35 6.52
C LEU A 146 -11.42 4.65 5.31
N VAL A 147 -11.09 5.38 4.24
CA VAL A 147 -10.40 4.86 3.05
C VAL A 147 -9.05 4.25 3.43
N VAL A 148 -8.28 4.94 4.28
CA VAL A 148 -6.98 4.47 4.78
C VAL A 148 -7.16 3.18 5.60
N ALA A 149 -8.12 3.13 6.52
CA ALA A 149 -8.37 1.94 7.33
C ALA A 149 -8.77 0.73 6.46
N VAL A 150 -9.64 0.96 5.47
CA VAL A 150 -10.11 -0.09 4.55
C VAL A 150 -8.95 -0.65 3.72
N LYS A 151 -8.07 0.19 3.15
CA LYS A 151 -6.91 -0.29 2.38
C LYS A 151 -6.00 -1.20 3.23
N TRP A 152 -5.70 -0.77 4.46
CA TRP A 152 -4.82 -1.50 5.37
C TRP A 152 -5.41 -2.84 5.79
N VAL A 153 -6.69 -2.88 6.18
CA VAL A 153 -7.36 -4.12 6.58
C VAL A 153 -7.36 -5.14 5.43
N ILE A 154 -7.68 -4.71 4.21
CA ILE A 154 -7.70 -5.59 3.04
C ILE A 154 -6.29 -6.11 2.69
N ALA A 155 -5.30 -5.22 2.64
CA ALA A 155 -3.93 -5.57 2.29
C ALA A 155 -3.33 -6.57 3.29
N LEU A 156 -3.43 -6.25 4.60
CA LEU A 156 -2.90 -7.10 5.65
C LEU A 156 -3.61 -8.44 5.73
N THR A 157 -4.94 -8.48 5.61
CA THR A 157 -5.68 -9.75 5.60
C THR A 157 -5.25 -10.64 4.44
N GLY A 158 -5.11 -10.08 3.23
CA GLY A 158 -4.62 -10.81 2.06
C GLY A 158 -3.22 -11.38 2.28
N ALA A 159 -2.28 -10.57 2.76
CA ALA A 159 -0.90 -10.99 3.00
C ALA A 159 -0.82 -12.07 4.10
N LEU A 160 -1.46 -11.84 5.25
CA LEU A 160 -1.40 -12.74 6.41
C LEU A 160 -2.04 -14.11 6.14
N VAL A 161 -3.10 -14.15 5.33
CA VAL A 161 -3.71 -15.43 4.92
C VAL A 161 -2.87 -16.12 3.86
N ALA A 162 -2.38 -15.40 2.85
CA ALA A 162 -1.70 -16.01 1.71
C ALA A 162 -0.29 -16.52 2.04
N ILE A 163 0.51 -15.77 2.82
CA ILE A 163 1.91 -16.09 3.10
C ILE A 163 2.07 -17.50 3.70
N PRO A 164 1.41 -17.88 4.82
CA PRO A 164 1.56 -19.21 5.40
C PRO A 164 1.15 -20.33 4.43
N LEU A 165 0.10 -20.09 3.63
CA LEU A 165 -0.44 -21.07 2.69
C LEU A 165 0.47 -21.28 1.48
N VAL A 166 1.20 -20.26 1.04
CA VAL A 166 2.23 -20.41 0.01
C VAL A 166 3.38 -21.28 0.52
N PHE A 167 3.80 -21.12 1.78
CA PHE A 167 4.91 -21.90 2.34
C PHE A 167 4.51 -23.31 2.82
N ARG A 168 3.20 -23.57 3.00
CA ARG A 168 2.72 -24.90 3.33
C ARG A 168 3.09 -25.91 2.24
N LYS A 169 3.58 -27.09 2.65
CA LYS A 169 3.78 -28.23 1.73
C LYS A 169 2.46 -28.54 1.04
N ARG A 170 2.51 -28.83 -0.26
CA ARG A 170 1.34 -29.24 -1.03
C ARG A 170 0.80 -30.51 -0.38
N LYS A 171 -0.46 -30.52 0.05
CA LYS A 171 -1.14 -31.78 0.34
C LYS A 171 -1.45 -32.39 -1.02
N ASP A 172 -0.77 -33.47 -1.36
CA ASP A 172 -1.21 -34.32 -2.45
C ASP A 172 -2.53 -34.94 -1.99
N VAL A 173 -3.60 -34.62 -2.72
CA VAL A 173 -4.93 -35.25 -2.60
C VAL A 173 -5.05 -36.19 -3.78
#